data_AF-A0A396S6T1-F1
#
_entry.id   AF-A0A396S6T1-F1
#
_cell.length_a   1.000
_cell.length_b   1.000
_cell.length_c   1.000
_cell.angle_alpha   90.00
_cell.angle_beta   90.00
_cell.angle_gamma   90.00
#
_symmetry.space_group_name_H-M   'P 1'
#
loop_
_entity.id
_entity.type
_entity.pdbx_description
1 polymer ?
#
loop_
_entity_poly.entity_id
_entity_poly.type
_entity_poly.pdbx_seq_one_letter_code
_entity_poly.pdbx_strand_id
1 'polypeptide(L)'
;MNLIDKEVTHKRFGKGSVVKHNESFIEIHFATENKKFVFPDAFEKHLKLHDQSAANSLEKVIQQKELEREKIEQEKEEEKERHRKEQQLRLEHEKLMKNHKLHPESQMVFWCDAEEQGMAFTEWKVFTGLIKSGNNKGKPNKPSRLYQNSVCLLTARDSGMPEKDRRILGAYMVNEGFIGKFCEDGYIPAHPEYRLQLTEQESDKMLFWKYYLNEKTPGKMTWNTGKSRYFDNVWMAQILRDIVSLKKDTEEQELAHNFFEHFCKMNQIMKDELPEPNGALMLQ
;
A
#
# COMPACT_ATOMS: atom_id res chain seq x y z
N MET A 1 -20.19 23.00 36.66
CA MET A 1 -19.91 24.10 37.62
C MET A 1 -21.04 25.12 37.54
N ASN A 2 -21.58 25.60 38.68
CA ASN A 2 -22.58 26.67 38.70
C ASN A 2 -21.91 27.99 39.07
N LEU A 3 -21.96 28.97 38.16
CA LEU A 3 -21.40 30.31 38.36
C LEU A 3 -22.46 31.37 38.67
N ILE A 4 -23.76 31.02 38.64
CA ILE A 4 -24.84 31.96 38.94
C ILE A 4 -24.67 32.54 40.35
N ASP A 5 -24.94 33.84 40.48
CA ASP A 5 -24.80 34.66 41.69
C ASP A 5 -23.37 34.83 42.22
N LYS A 6 -22.35 34.34 41.51
CA LYS A 6 -20.95 34.57 41.89
C LYS A 6 -20.48 35.97 41.50
N GLU A 7 -19.72 36.61 42.39
CA GLU A 7 -19.11 37.91 42.13
C GLU A 7 -17.86 37.80 41.26
N VAL A 8 -17.78 38.68 40.26
CA VAL A 8 -16.65 38.80 39.34
C VAL A 8 -16.23 40.26 39.20
N THR A 9 -14.95 40.50 38.90
CA THR A 9 -14.45 41.82 38.49
C THR A 9 -14.03 41.78 37.03
N HIS A 10 -14.63 42.63 36.20
CA HIS A 10 -14.15 42.90 34.85
C HIS A 10 -13.14 44.06 34.85
N LYS A 11 -12.05 43.94 34.10
CA LYS A 11 -10.98 44.96 34.04
C LYS A 11 -11.47 46.37 33.70
N ARG A 12 -12.54 46.51 32.92
CA ARG A 12 -13.12 47.82 32.51
C ARG A 12 -14.43 48.18 33.20
N PHE A 13 -15.26 47.18 33.54
CA PHE A 13 -16.65 47.41 33.99
C PHE A 13 -16.80 47.28 35.51
N GLY A 14 -15.70 47.00 36.22
CA GLY A 14 -15.71 46.90 37.67
C GLY A 14 -16.36 45.60 38.16
N LYS A 15 -16.94 45.66 39.35
CA LYS A 15 -17.59 44.51 39.99
C LYS A 15 -18.96 44.23 39.35
N GLY A 16 -19.28 42.97 39.17
CA GLY A 16 -20.58 42.50 38.72
C GLY A 16 -20.91 41.12 39.27
N SER A 17 -22.16 40.71 39.10
CA SER A 17 -22.66 39.39 39.49
C SER A 17 -23.10 38.59 38.27
N VAL A 18 -22.80 37.30 38.25
CA VAL A 18 -23.20 36.42 37.15
C VAL A 18 -24.70 36.13 37.23
N VAL A 19 -25.45 36.49 36.19
CA VAL A 19 -26.91 36.30 36.11
C VAL A 19 -27.31 35.19 35.16
N LYS A 20 -26.44 34.80 34.23
CA LYS A 20 -26.67 33.67 33.31
C LYS A 20 -25.34 33.00 32.95
N HIS A 21 -25.36 31.68 32.81
CA HIS A 21 -24.18 30.91 32.44
C HIS A 21 -24.59 29.67 31.64
N ASN A 22 -23.89 29.43 30.53
CA ASN A 22 -23.92 28.17 29.80
C ASN A 22 -22.51 27.86 29.24
N GLU A 23 -22.40 26.79 28.46
CA GLU A 23 -21.13 26.29 27.93
C GLU A 23 -20.40 27.26 26.97
N SER A 24 -21.12 28.20 26.36
CA SER A 24 -20.59 29.11 25.34
C SER A 24 -20.41 30.55 25.82
N PHE A 25 -21.25 31.01 26.76
CA PHE A 25 -21.21 32.38 27.27
C PHE A 25 -21.63 32.50 28.73
N ILE A 26 -21.17 33.59 29.33
CA ILE A 26 -21.58 34.06 30.65
C ILE A 26 -22.15 35.47 30.54
N GLU A 27 -23.25 35.75 31.25
CA GLU A 27 -23.87 37.06 31.34
C GLU A 27 -23.69 37.60 32.75
N ILE A 28 -23.14 38.81 32.85
CA ILE A 28 -22.81 39.47 34.10
C ILE A 28 -23.59 40.76 34.17
N HIS A 29 -24.33 40.95 35.27
CA HIS A 29 -24.96 42.20 35.62
C HIS A 29 -23.94 43.11 36.31
N PHE A 30 -23.68 44.25 35.70
CA PHE A 30 -22.94 45.36 36.29
C PHE A 30 -23.95 46.43 36.75
N ALA A 31 -23.47 47.48 37.42
CA ALA A 31 -24.26 48.51 38.09
C ALA A 31 -25.60 48.90 37.41
N THR A 32 -25.61 49.04 36.07
CA THR A 32 -26.80 49.44 35.32
C THR A 32 -27.15 48.55 34.13
N GLU A 33 -26.32 47.56 33.77
CA GLU A 33 -26.49 46.80 32.53
C GLU A 33 -25.94 45.37 32.59
N ASN A 34 -26.52 44.49 31.78
CA ASN A 34 -26.01 43.14 31.56
C ASN A 34 -25.06 43.11 30.36
N LYS A 35 -23.92 42.43 30.48
CA LYS A 35 -23.05 42.14 29.34
C LYS A 35 -22.75 40.65 29.24
N LYS A 36 -22.70 40.16 28.01
CA LYS A 36 -22.33 38.77 27.68
C LYS A 36 -20.86 38.69 27.29
N PHE A 37 -20.21 37.63 27.75
CA PHE A 37 -18.81 37.32 27.46
C PHE A 37 -18.68 35.86 27.05
N VAL A 38 -17.68 35.57 26.21
CA VAL A 38 -17.37 34.20 25.78
C VAL A 38 -16.84 33.39 26.96
N PHE A 39 -17.44 32.24 27.22
CA PHE A 39 -17.02 31.34 28.29
C PHE A 39 -16.21 30.16 27.72
N PRO A 40 -15.18 29.65 28.43
CA PRO A 40 -14.51 30.23 29.61
C PRO A 40 -13.50 31.35 29.27
N ASP A 41 -13.25 31.64 27.99
CA ASP A 41 -12.12 32.47 27.52
C ASP A 41 -12.06 33.89 28.13
N ALA A 42 -13.21 34.47 28.47
CA ALA A 42 -13.25 35.79 29.10
C ALA A 42 -12.56 35.84 30.48
N PHE A 43 -12.48 34.71 31.19
CA PHE A 43 -11.77 34.62 32.46
C PHE A 43 -10.25 34.52 32.32
N GLU A 44 -9.73 34.21 31.13
CA GLU A 44 -8.28 34.22 30.89
C GLU A 44 -7.72 35.66 30.89
N LYS A 45 -8.48 36.60 30.33
CA LYS A 45 -7.95 37.96 30.04
C LYS A 45 -8.77 39.10 30.63
N HIS A 46 -10.05 38.90 30.95
CA HIS A 46 -10.98 40.02 31.18
C HIS A 46 -11.71 39.98 32.51
N LEU A 47 -11.97 38.80 33.07
CA LEU A 47 -12.75 38.58 34.28
C LEU A 47 -11.93 37.90 35.38
N LYS A 48 -12.10 38.35 36.63
CA LYS A 48 -11.56 37.68 37.83
C LYS A 48 -12.71 37.24 38.73
N LEU A 49 -12.78 35.95 39.04
CA LEU A 49 -13.76 35.36 39.95
C LEU A 49 -13.26 35.47 41.41
N HIS A 50 -14.12 35.88 42.34
CA HIS A 50 -13.74 36.05 43.75
C HIS A 50 -14.00 34.79 44.60
N ASP A 51 -14.84 33.88 44.14
CA ASP A 51 -15.09 32.61 44.82
C ASP A 51 -13.95 31.62 44.55
N GLN A 52 -13.20 31.27 45.61
CA GLN A 52 -12.00 30.43 45.48
C GLN A 52 -12.30 29.00 45.00
N SER A 53 -13.43 28.41 45.41
CA SER A 53 -13.80 27.04 45.02
C SER A 53 -14.22 26.98 43.55
N ALA A 54 -15.00 27.97 43.11
CA ALA A 54 -15.41 28.12 41.73
C ALA A 54 -14.23 28.56 40.84
N ALA A 55 -13.28 29.35 41.34
CA ALA A 55 -12.07 29.73 40.61
C ALA A 55 -11.18 28.51 40.30
N ASN A 56 -10.96 27.63 41.29
CA ASN A 56 -10.21 26.38 41.06
C ASN A 56 -10.92 25.45 40.06
N SER A 57 -12.26 25.42 40.08
CA SER A 57 -13.05 24.62 39.13
C SER A 57 -12.99 25.20 37.71
N LEU A 58 -13.01 26.53 37.59
CA LEU A 58 -12.89 27.25 36.34
C LEU A 58 -11.49 27.09 35.72
N GLU A 59 -10.44 27.11 36.53
CA GLU A 59 -9.07 26.89 36.07
C GLU A 59 -8.92 25.51 35.39
N LYS A 60 -9.53 24.46 35.96
CA LYS A 60 -9.58 23.13 35.32
C LYS A 60 -10.29 23.15 33.97
N VAL A 61 -11.38 23.92 33.84
CA VAL A 61 -12.14 24.05 32.58
C VAL A 61 -11.30 24.78 31.53
N ILE A 62 -10.57 25.83 31.92
CA ILE A 62 -9.66 26.57 31.02
C ILE A 62 -8.52 25.65 30.54
N GLN A 63 -7.87 24.93 31.46
CA GLN A 63 -6.81 23.97 31.14
C GLN A 63 -7.28 22.87 30.19
N GLN A 64 -8.49 22.32 30.40
CA GLN A 64 -9.07 21.32 29.50
C GLN A 64 -9.28 21.87 28.09
N LYS A 65 -9.79 23.11 27.97
CA LYS A 65 -10.01 23.77 26.67
C LYS A 65 -8.70 24.10 25.96
N GLU A 66 -7.66 24.49 26.71
CA GLU A 66 -6.32 24.70 26.16
C GLU A 66 -5.72 23.41 25.61
N LEU A 67 -5.78 22.32 26.37
CA LEU A 67 -5.33 20.99 25.92
C LEU A 67 -6.10 20.52 24.68
N GLU A 68 -7.40 20.79 24.61
CA GLU A 68 -8.22 20.48 23.42
C GLU A 68 -7.80 21.31 22.20
N ARG A 69 -7.52 22.61 22.38
CA ARG A 69 -7.00 23.48 21.31
C ARG A 69 -5.64 23.00 20.80
N GLU A 70 -4.72 22.64 21.70
CA GLU A 70 -3.41 22.09 21.34
C GLU A 70 -3.54 20.78 20.55
N LYS A 71 -4.42 19.87 20.98
CA LYS A 71 -4.71 18.62 20.26
C LYS A 71 -5.24 18.88 18.85
N ILE A 72 -6.21 19.80 18.70
CA ILE A 72 -6.77 20.16 17.38
C ILE A 72 -5.70 20.78 16.48
N GLU A 73 -4.82 21.62 17.02
CA GLU A 73 -3.72 22.22 16.25
C GLU A 73 -2.67 21.18 15.84
N GLN A 74 -2.33 20.27 16.75
CA GLN A 74 -1.44 19.14 16.46
C GLN A 74 -2.04 18.23 15.37
N GLU A 75 -3.31 17.85 15.47
CA GLU A 75 -3.99 17.03 14.47
C GLU A 75 -4.01 17.70 13.09
N LYS A 76 -4.26 19.01 13.04
CA LYS A 76 -4.21 19.80 11.80
C LYS A 76 -2.81 19.85 11.20
N GLU A 77 -1.78 20.00 12.02
CA GLU A 77 -0.40 20.04 11.55
C GLU A 77 0.06 18.65 11.05
N GLU A 78 -0.31 17.58 11.77
CA GLU A 78 -0.09 16.20 11.34
C GLU A 78 -0.81 15.91 10.02
N GLU A 79 -2.03 16.40 9.83
CA GLU A 79 -2.78 16.26 8.57
C GLU A 79 -2.11 17.00 7.42
N LYS A 80 -1.68 18.26 7.63
CA LYS A 80 -0.91 19.01 6.62
C LYS A 80 0.38 18.29 6.23
N GLU A 81 1.11 17.77 7.21
CA GLU A 81 2.35 17.02 6.98
C GLU A 81 2.10 15.71 6.23
N ARG A 82 1.02 14.98 6.57
CA ARG A 82 0.59 13.80 5.78
C ARG A 82 0.29 14.19 4.34
N HIS A 83 -0.50 15.23 4.12
CA HIS A 83 -0.86 15.70 2.78
C HIS A 83 0.38 16.15 1.96
N ARG A 84 1.32 16.85 2.59
CA ARG A 84 2.61 17.22 1.96
C ARG A 84 3.42 16.00 1.55
N LYS A 85 3.54 15.00 2.44
CA LYS A 85 4.25 13.75 2.14
C LYS A 85 3.59 13.00 0.98
N GLU A 86 2.26 12.92 0.96
CA GLU A 86 1.51 12.30 -0.15
C GLU A 86 1.75 13.02 -1.48
N GLN A 87 1.72 14.36 -1.50
CA GLN A 87 2.00 15.14 -2.70
C GLN A 87 3.43 14.91 -3.22
N GLN A 88 4.42 14.87 -2.30
CA GLN A 88 5.79 14.58 -2.67
C GLN A 88 5.93 13.17 -3.28
N LEU A 89 5.33 12.16 -2.65
CA LEU A 89 5.33 10.79 -3.16
C LEU A 89 4.70 10.70 -4.55
N ARG A 90 3.58 11.41 -4.79
CA ARG A 90 2.93 11.48 -6.12
C ARG A 90 3.86 12.08 -7.17
N LEU A 91 4.55 13.18 -6.84
CA LEU A 91 5.49 13.81 -7.77
C LEU A 91 6.71 12.92 -8.07
N GLU A 92 7.22 12.21 -7.07
CA GLU A 92 8.31 11.24 -7.25
C GLU A 92 7.86 10.05 -8.12
N HIS A 93 6.63 9.59 -7.91
CA HIS A 93 5.99 8.54 -8.71
C HIS A 93 5.87 8.94 -10.19
N GLU A 94 5.31 10.11 -10.47
CA GLU A 94 5.16 10.63 -11.84
C GLU A 94 6.53 10.74 -12.55
N LYS A 95 7.55 11.23 -11.84
CA LYS A 95 8.92 11.33 -12.37
C LYS A 95 9.52 9.97 -12.72
N LEU A 96 9.31 8.95 -11.88
CA LEU A 96 9.80 7.60 -12.16
C LEU A 96 9.07 6.97 -13.34
N MET A 97 7.75 7.15 -13.43
CA MET A 97 6.97 6.66 -14.57
C MET A 97 7.42 7.27 -15.88
N LYS A 98 7.66 8.59 -15.91
CA LYS A 98 8.12 9.29 -17.12
C LYS A 98 9.51 8.87 -17.59
N ASN A 99 10.39 8.53 -16.64
CA ASN A 99 11.77 8.13 -16.92
C ASN A 99 11.96 6.61 -16.97
N HIS A 100 10.87 5.83 -16.83
CA HIS A 100 10.95 4.38 -16.82
C HIS A 100 11.45 3.87 -18.16
N LYS A 101 12.48 3.01 -18.11
CA LYS A 101 13.00 2.29 -19.27
C LYS A 101 12.74 0.81 -19.04
N LEU A 102 12.21 0.15 -20.08
CA LEU A 102 11.96 -1.29 -20.02
C LEU A 102 13.27 -2.03 -19.81
N HIS A 103 13.34 -2.76 -18.69
CA HIS A 103 14.43 -3.67 -18.40
C HIS A 103 14.10 -5.04 -19.04
N PRO A 104 15.06 -5.74 -19.67
CA PRO A 104 14.79 -7.04 -20.30
C PRO A 104 14.33 -8.10 -19.29
N GLU A 105 14.79 -8.02 -18.04
CA GLU A 105 14.36 -8.87 -16.93
C GLU A 105 13.49 -8.09 -15.93
N SER A 106 12.27 -7.76 -16.31
CA SER A 106 11.33 -7.01 -15.45
C SER A 106 10.13 -7.82 -14.98
N GLN A 107 10.19 -9.14 -15.14
CA GLN A 107 9.17 -10.08 -14.66
C GLN A 107 9.64 -10.75 -13.39
N MET A 108 8.72 -11.17 -12.52
CA MET A 108 9.11 -11.85 -11.28
C MET A 108 8.37 -13.16 -11.10
N VAL A 109 9.13 -14.23 -10.89
CA VAL A 109 8.58 -15.55 -10.59
C VAL A 109 8.68 -15.83 -9.10
N PHE A 110 7.64 -16.44 -8.56
CA PHE A 110 7.49 -16.76 -7.15
C PHE A 110 7.36 -18.26 -6.95
N TRP A 111 7.99 -18.75 -5.89
CA TRP A 111 7.68 -20.03 -5.30
C TRP A 111 6.64 -19.79 -4.21
N CYS A 112 5.42 -20.28 -4.45
CA CYS A 112 4.30 -20.21 -3.53
C CYS A 112 4.13 -21.54 -2.81
N ASP A 113 4.18 -21.51 -1.47
CA ASP A 113 3.69 -22.62 -0.66
C ASP A 113 2.14 -22.67 -0.65
N ALA A 114 1.55 -23.66 0.02
CA ALA A 114 0.11 -23.87 0.00
C ALA A 114 -0.69 -22.70 0.62
N GLU A 115 -0.15 -22.02 1.63
CA GLU A 115 -0.79 -20.87 2.25
C GLU A 115 -0.74 -19.65 1.31
N GLU A 116 0.42 -19.42 0.71
CA GLU A 116 0.63 -18.33 -0.25
C GLU A 116 -0.20 -18.50 -1.53
N GLN A 117 -0.41 -19.72 -1.98
CA GLN A 117 -1.31 -20.00 -3.10
C GLN A 117 -2.73 -19.54 -2.82
N GLY A 118 -3.23 -19.78 -1.59
CA GLY A 118 -4.52 -19.28 -1.15
C GLY A 118 -4.61 -17.76 -1.32
N MET A 119 -3.70 -17.01 -0.70
CA MET A 119 -3.67 -15.55 -0.81
C MET A 119 -3.48 -15.05 -2.26
N ALA A 120 -2.65 -15.72 -3.05
CA ALA A 120 -2.34 -15.30 -4.42
C ALA A 120 -3.55 -15.42 -5.36
N PHE A 121 -4.47 -16.35 -5.12
CA PHE A 121 -5.65 -16.55 -5.97
C PHE A 121 -6.95 -15.99 -5.37
N THR A 122 -7.01 -15.73 -4.06
CA THR A 122 -8.16 -15.05 -3.42
C THR A 122 -7.99 -13.54 -3.38
N GLU A 123 -6.83 -13.06 -2.91
CA GLU A 123 -6.55 -11.63 -2.74
C GLU A 123 -5.74 -11.05 -3.90
N TRP A 124 -5.26 -11.90 -4.82
CA TRP A 124 -4.49 -11.50 -6.00
C TRP A 124 -3.32 -10.57 -5.66
N LYS A 125 -2.55 -10.99 -4.65
CA LYS A 125 -1.29 -10.36 -4.26
C LYS A 125 -0.30 -11.39 -3.76
N VAL A 126 0.97 -11.12 -3.93
CA VAL A 126 2.06 -11.95 -3.38
C VAL A 126 3.00 -11.12 -2.53
N PHE A 127 3.63 -11.78 -1.57
CA PHE A 127 4.62 -11.19 -0.70
C PHE A 127 6.04 -11.40 -1.23
N THR A 128 6.86 -10.36 -1.23
CA THR A 128 8.24 -10.38 -1.77
C THR A 128 9.24 -11.10 -0.85
N GLY A 129 8.79 -11.52 0.33
CA GLY A 129 9.64 -12.12 1.36
C GLY A 129 10.44 -11.08 2.14
N LEU A 130 11.13 -11.55 3.17
CA LEU A 130 11.92 -10.71 4.07
C LEU A 130 13.41 -10.76 3.74
N ILE A 131 14.09 -9.63 3.97
CA ILE A 131 15.54 -9.54 3.98
C ILE A 131 16.07 -10.39 5.14
N LYS A 132 16.94 -11.35 4.85
CA LYS A 132 17.40 -12.37 5.81
C LYS A 132 18.58 -11.92 6.68
N SER A 133 19.32 -10.88 6.29
CA SER A 133 20.56 -10.47 6.94
C SER A 133 20.86 -8.97 6.79
N GLY A 134 21.88 -8.49 7.53
CA GLY A 134 22.31 -7.09 7.51
C GLY A 134 21.39 -6.13 8.27
N ASN A 135 21.65 -4.83 8.15
CA ASN A 135 20.95 -3.78 8.92
C ASN A 135 19.44 -3.68 8.61
N ASN A 136 19.01 -4.22 7.46
CA ASN A 136 17.61 -4.24 7.05
C ASN A 136 16.95 -5.61 7.26
N LYS A 137 17.57 -6.52 8.01
CA LYS A 137 16.98 -7.82 8.33
C LYS A 137 15.56 -7.67 8.89
N GLY A 138 14.64 -8.48 8.37
CA GLY A 138 13.24 -8.46 8.78
C GLY A 138 12.37 -7.43 8.06
N LYS A 139 12.94 -6.54 7.24
CA LYS A 139 12.15 -5.68 6.34
C LYS A 139 11.78 -6.44 5.05
N PRO A 140 10.65 -6.12 4.40
CA PRO A 140 10.31 -6.70 3.11
C PRO A 140 11.32 -6.40 2.01
N ASN A 141 11.44 -7.29 1.03
CA ASN A 141 12.24 -7.04 -0.17
C ASN A 141 11.52 -6.05 -1.09
N LYS A 142 12.24 -5.06 -1.62
CA LYS A 142 11.68 -4.11 -2.58
C LYS A 142 11.90 -4.59 -4.01
N PRO A 143 10.84 -4.91 -4.77
CA PRO A 143 10.95 -5.41 -6.13
C PRO A 143 11.17 -4.25 -7.11
N SER A 144 12.30 -3.55 -6.99
CA SER A 144 12.57 -2.26 -7.66
C SER A 144 12.50 -2.25 -9.19
N ARG A 145 12.52 -3.42 -9.86
CA ARG A 145 12.35 -3.52 -11.32
C ARG A 145 10.90 -3.71 -11.74
N LEU A 146 9.97 -3.93 -10.81
CA LEU A 146 8.56 -4.13 -11.13
C LEU A 146 7.82 -2.82 -11.28
N TYR A 147 7.12 -2.72 -12.40
CA TYR A 147 6.24 -1.61 -12.77
C TYR A 147 4.96 -2.20 -13.39
N GLN A 148 4.07 -1.34 -13.89
CA GLN A 148 2.84 -1.76 -14.56
C GLN A 148 3.03 -2.64 -15.80
N ASN A 149 4.24 -2.76 -16.38
CA ASN A 149 4.51 -3.68 -17.49
C ASN A 149 4.88 -5.11 -17.01
N SER A 150 4.97 -5.31 -15.70
CA SER A 150 5.47 -6.53 -15.09
C SER A 150 4.36 -7.54 -14.77
N VAL A 151 4.74 -8.80 -14.73
CA VAL A 151 3.93 -9.96 -14.35
C VAL A 151 4.57 -10.65 -13.15
N CYS A 152 3.70 -11.06 -12.23
CA CYS A 152 4.03 -12.00 -11.17
C CYS A 152 3.63 -13.41 -11.63
N LEU A 153 4.63 -14.27 -11.88
CA LEU A 153 4.43 -15.67 -12.24
C LEU A 153 4.42 -16.53 -10.97
N LEU A 154 3.37 -17.32 -10.78
CA LEU A 154 3.18 -18.15 -9.60
C LEU A 154 3.59 -19.59 -9.91
N THR A 155 4.48 -20.15 -9.11
CA THR A 155 4.95 -21.53 -9.29
C THR A 155 4.92 -22.30 -7.99
N ALA A 156 4.77 -23.61 -8.09
CA ALA A 156 4.98 -24.51 -6.97
C ALA A 156 5.75 -25.75 -7.40
N ARG A 157 6.29 -26.41 -6.39
CA ARG A 157 6.94 -27.71 -6.52
C ARG A 157 6.52 -28.54 -5.32
N ASP A 158 5.97 -29.72 -5.60
CA ASP A 158 5.54 -30.63 -4.56
C ASP A 158 6.74 -31.15 -3.76
N SER A 159 6.51 -31.40 -2.47
CA SER A 159 7.57 -31.87 -1.57
C SER A 159 8.13 -33.20 -2.07
N GLY A 160 9.45 -33.31 -2.16
CA GLY A 160 10.13 -34.51 -2.66
C GLY A 160 10.28 -34.60 -4.17
N MET A 161 9.62 -33.74 -4.96
CA MET A 161 9.78 -33.72 -6.41
C MET A 161 11.05 -32.96 -6.82
N PRO A 162 11.73 -33.36 -7.91
CA PRO A 162 12.90 -32.66 -8.42
C PRO A 162 12.50 -31.29 -8.98
N GLU A 163 13.45 -30.34 -9.00
CA GLU A 163 13.16 -28.97 -9.46
C GLU A 163 12.63 -28.90 -10.89
N LYS A 164 13.07 -29.80 -11.78
CA LYS A 164 12.56 -29.89 -13.16
C LYS A 164 11.03 -30.00 -13.25
N ASP A 165 10.39 -30.55 -12.23
CA ASP A 165 8.94 -30.77 -12.18
C ASP A 165 8.21 -29.59 -11.53
N ARG A 166 8.87 -28.43 -11.34
CA ARG A 166 8.24 -27.20 -10.87
C ARG A 166 7.21 -26.71 -11.89
N ARG A 167 5.96 -26.59 -11.44
CA ARG A 167 4.80 -26.23 -12.27
C ARG A 167 4.45 -24.77 -12.13
N ILE A 168 3.96 -24.18 -13.21
CA ILE A 168 3.33 -22.86 -13.22
C ILE A 168 1.88 -23.02 -12.80
N LEU A 169 1.46 -22.27 -11.79
CA LEU A 169 0.10 -22.29 -11.26
C LEU A 169 -0.79 -21.21 -11.85
N GLY A 170 -0.19 -20.11 -12.31
CA GLY A 170 -0.91 -18.95 -12.80
C GLY A 170 -0.01 -17.74 -12.89
N ALA A 171 -0.59 -16.63 -13.32
CA ALA A 171 0.11 -15.37 -13.47
C ALA A 171 -0.85 -14.20 -13.34
N TYR A 172 -0.34 -13.04 -12.97
CA TYR A 172 -1.08 -11.79 -13.07
C TYR A 172 -0.18 -10.61 -13.39
N MET A 173 -0.70 -9.62 -14.10
CA MET A 173 -0.03 -8.34 -14.24
C MET A 173 -0.06 -7.56 -12.95
N VAL A 174 1.03 -6.88 -12.66
CA VAL A 174 1.14 -5.95 -11.55
C VAL A 174 0.12 -4.79 -11.71
N ASN A 175 -0.47 -4.34 -10.60
CA ASN A 175 -1.50 -3.30 -10.59
C ASN A 175 -1.07 -1.99 -11.28
N GLU A 176 -2.02 -1.29 -11.90
CA GLU A 176 -1.79 0.01 -12.54
C GLU A 176 -1.25 1.01 -11.51
N GLY A 177 -0.12 1.64 -11.82
CA GLY A 177 0.53 2.58 -10.90
C GLY A 177 1.35 1.94 -9.77
N PHE A 178 1.51 0.63 -9.71
CA PHE A 178 2.50 0.05 -8.80
C PHE A 178 3.93 0.37 -9.28
N ILE A 179 4.77 0.84 -8.36
CA ILE A 179 6.22 1.02 -8.57
C ILE A 179 6.94 0.28 -7.45
N GLY A 180 7.64 -0.80 -7.78
CA GLY A 180 8.24 -1.68 -6.78
C GLY A 180 9.31 -1.03 -5.91
N LYS A 181 9.87 0.12 -6.33
CA LYS A 181 10.77 0.93 -5.50
C LYS A 181 10.08 1.52 -4.25
N PHE A 182 8.78 1.77 -4.32
CA PHE A 182 7.97 2.33 -3.23
C PHE A 182 7.18 1.27 -2.44
N CYS A 183 7.37 -0.01 -2.74
CA CYS A 183 6.74 -1.10 -2.01
C CYS A 183 7.41 -1.25 -0.63
N GLU A 184 6.79 -0.67 0.40
CA GLU A 184 7.29 -0.74 1.79
C GLU A 184 6.75 -1.96 2.54
N ASP A 185 5.53 -2.41 2.20
CA ASP A 185 4.85 -3.52 2.86
C ASP A 185 5.22 -4.90 2.30
N GLY A 186 5.89 -4.92 1.14
CA GLY A 186 6.30 -6.14 0.45
C GLY A 186 5.21 -6.83 -0.35
N TYR A 187 4.00 -6.27 -0.45
CA TYR A 187 2.92 -6.86 -1.23
C TYR A 187 2.87 -6.26 -2.63
N ILE A 188 2.73 -7.13 -3.62
CA ILE A 188 2.54 -6.73 -5.02
C ILE A 188 1.11 -7.07 -5.40
N PRO A 189 0.22 -6.07 -5.54
CA PRO A 189 -1.17 -6.30 -5.94
C PRO A 189 -1.29 -6.54 -7.45
N ALA A 190 -2.29 -7.32 -7.86
CA ALA A 190 -2.60 -7.58 -9.25
C ALA A 190 -3.43 -6.45 -9.90
N HIS A 191 -3.26 -6.32 -11.20
CA HIS A 191 -4.13 -5.62 -12.12
C HIS A 191 -5.52 -6.27 -12.14
N PRO A 192 -6.65 -5.52 -12.12
CA PRO A 192 -8.02 -6.07 -12.08
C PRO A 192 -8.33 -7.11 -13.16
N GLU A 193 -7.90 -6.86 -14.40
CA GLU A 193 -8.31 -7.66 -15.57
C GLU A 193 -7.33 -8.77 -15.94
N TYR A 194 -6.02 -8.52 -15.90
CA TYR A 194 -5.01 -9.44 -16.43
C TYR A 194 -4.51 -10.40 -15.36
N ARG A 195 -5.33 -11.42 -15.08
CA ARG A 195 -5.09 -12.45 -14.08
C ARG A 195 -5.51 -13.80 -14.64
N LEU A 196 -4.73 -14.84 -14.37
CA LEU A 196 -5.07 -16.20 -14.75
C LEU A 196 -4.64 -17.19 -13.67
N GLN A 197 -5.48 -18.19 -13.45
CA GLN A 197 -5.20 -19.36 -12.65
C GLN A 197 -5.31 -20.60 -13.56
N LEU A 198 -4.35 -21.50 -13.45
CA LEU A 198 -4.36 -22.77 -14.17
C LEU A 198 -5.00 -23.84 -13.29
N THR A 199 -5.77 -24.72 -13.92
CA THR A 199 -6.20 -25.96 -13.28
C THR A 199 -5.00 -26.86 -13.03
N GLU A 200 -5.14 -27.87 -12.17
CA GLU A 200 -4.07 -28.82 -11.89
C GLU A 200 -3.57 -29.52 -13.17
N GLN A 201 -4.50 -29.92 -14.05
CA GLN A 201 -4.17 -30.61 -15.30
C GLN A 201 -3.48 -29.69 -16.34
N GLU A 202 -3.74 -28.38 -16.28
CA GLU A 202 -3.05 -27.39 -17.09
C GLU A 202 -1.66 -27.08 -16.53
N SER A 203 -1.57 -26.90 -15.21
CA SER A 203 -0.33 -26.67 -14.47
C SER A 203 0.69 -27.78 -14.69
N ASP A 204 0.26 -29.04 -14.71
CA ASP A 204 1.10 -30.21 -14.99
C ASP A 204 1.79 -30.17 -16.36
N LYS A 205 1.22 -29.43 -17.33
CA LYS A 205 1.77 -29.26 -18.67
C LYS A 205 2.68 -28.03 -18.79
N MET A 206 2.68 -27.16 -17.78
CA MET A 206 3.36 -25.88 -17.78
C MET A 206 4.56 -25.89 -16.83
N LEU A 207 5.61 -26.62 -17.21
CA LEU A 207 6.84 -26.71 -16.42
C LEU A 207 7.66 -25.42 -16.54
N PHE A 208 8.02 -24.80 -15.41
CA PHE A 208 8.75 -23.54 -15.37
C PHE A 208 10.12 -23.62 -16.09
N TRP A 209 10.83 -24.72 -15.90
CA TRP A 209 12.17 -24.92 -16.48
C TRP A 209 12.17 -25.20 -17.99
N LYS A 210 11.00 -25.32 -18.62
CA LYS A 210 10.85 -25.31 -20.09
C LYS A 210 11.25 -23.94 -20.66
N TYR A 211 11.02 -22.88 -19.89
CA TYR A 211 11.21 -21.50 -20.34
C TYR A 211 12.47 -20.89 -19.71
N TYR A 212 12.66 -21.07 -18.40
CA TYR A 212 13.74 -20.42 -17.70
C TYR A 212 15.10 -21.10 -17.95
N LEU A 213 16.11 -20.29 -18.26
CA LEU A 213 17.50 -20.71 -18.36
C LEU A 213 18.41 -19.85 -17.50
N ASN A 214 19.24 -20.45 -16.65
CA ASN A 214 20.32 -19.70 -16.01
C ASN A 214 21.53 -19.68 -16.93
N GLU A 215 21.79 -18.54 -17.60
CA GLU A 215 22.91 -18.40 -18.54
C GLU A 215 24.27 -18.75 -17.93
N LYS A 216 24.48 -18.52 -16.63
CA LYS A 216 25.73 -18.84 -15.94
C LYS A 216 25.91 -20.34 -15.71
N THR A 217 24.81 -21.07 -15.59
CA THR A 217 24.82 -22.52 -15.37
C THR A 217 23.67 -23.19 -16.15
N PRO A 218 23.73 -23.23 -17.49
CA PRO A 218 22.60 -23.64 -18.35
C PRO A 218 22.05 -25.03 -18.05
N GLY A 219 22.92 -25.98 -17.70
CA GLY A 219 22.52 -27.36 -17.37
C GLY A 219 22.03 -27.58 -15.93
N LYS A 220 21.90 -26.53 -15.11
CA LYS A 220 21.47 -26.66 -13.70
C LYS A 220 20.09 -26.05 -13.47
N MET A 221 19.14 -26.90 -13.07
CA MET A 221 17.81 -26.50 -12.62
C MET A 221 17.78 -26.40 -11.09
N THR A 222 18.18 -25.25 -10.55
CA THR A 222 18.14 -25.01 -9.09
C THR A 222 17.47 -23.68 -8.72
N TRP A 223 16.51 -23.74 -7.81
CA TRP A 223 15.91 -22.56 -7.22
C TRP A 223 16.80 -21.90 -6.16
N ASN A 224 17.81 -22.57 -5.60
CA ASN A 224 18.69 -21.97 -4.58
C ASN A 224 17.89 -21.32 -3.41
N THR A 225 18.17 -20.08 -3.06
CA THR A 225 17.57 -19.36 -1.93
C THR A 225 16.58 -18.28 -2.39
N GLY A 226 15.60 -18.00 -1.52
CA GLY A 226 14.65 -16.90 -1.71
C GLY A 226 13.27 -17.36 -2.20
N LYS A 227 12.28 -16.47 -2.07
CA LYS A 227 10.90 -16.74 -2.49
C LYS A 227 10.65 -16.39 -3.96
N SER A 228 11.47 -15.53 -4.53
CA SER A 228 11.27 -15.03 -5.90
C SER A 228 12.59 -14.68 -6.59
N ARG A 229 12.53 -14.52 -7.91
CA ARG A 229 13.61 -13.95 -8.73
C ARG A 229 13.06 -13.21 -9.95
N TYR A 230 13.86 -12.29 -10.46
CA TYR A 230 13.59 -11.69 -11.76
C TYR A 230 13.86 -12.68 -12.88
N PHE A 231 13.13 -12.54 -13.99
CA PHE A 231 13.35 -13.29 -15.22
C PHE A 231 12.93 -12.48 -16.44
N ASP A 232 13.27 -13.00 -17.62
CA ASP A 232 13.18 -12.30 -18.90
C ASP A 232 11.73 -12.06 -19.38
N ASN A 233 11.51 -10.92 -20.03
CA ASN A 233 10.23 -10.53 -20.60
C ASN A 233 9.79 -11.48 -21.73
N VAL A 234 10.73 -11.97 -22.55
CA VAL A 234 10.49 -12.94 -23.63
C VAL A 234 10.00 -14.27 -23.07
N TRP A 235 10.62 -14.77 -21.99
CA TRP A 235 10.17 -16.02 -21.34
C TRP A 235 8.74 -15.90 -20.81
N MET A 236 8.36 -14.75 -20.24
CA MET A 236 6.99 -14.54 -19.80
C MET A 236 6.02 -14.49 -21.00
N ALA A 237 6.40 -13.84 -22.10
CA ALA A 237 5.58 -13.85 -23.32
C ALA A 237 5.38 -15.28 -23.86
N GLN A 238 6.44 -16.11 -23.86
CA GLN A 238 6.36 -17.53 -24.27
C GLN A 238 5.39 -18.30 -23.39
N ILE A 239 5.47 -18.10 -22.07
CA ILE A 239 4.55 -18.73 -21.11
C ILE A 239 3.10 -18.34 -21.40
N LEU A 240 2.82 -17.05 -21.60
CA LEU A 240 1.45 -16.59 -21.88
C LEU A 240 0.93 -17.15 -23.22
N ARG A 241 1.75 -17.15 -24.28
CA ARG A 241 1.40 -17.75 -25.58
C ARG A 241 1.03 -19.24 -25.44
N ASP A 242 1.82 -19.98 -24.68
CA ASP A 242 1.59 -21.41 -24.46
C ASP A 242 0.34 -21.65 -23.58
N ILE A 243 0.04 -20.75 -22.62
CA ILE A 243 -1.21 -20.79 -21.84
C ILE A 243 -2.44 -20.54 -22.73
N VAL A 244 -2.39 -19.56 -23.65
CA VAL A 244 -3.49 -19.32 -24.62
C VAL A 244 -3.80 -20.57 -25.43
N SER A 245 -2.75 -21.28 -25.85
CA SER A 245 -2.88 -22.52 -26.63
C SER A 245 -3.38 -23.70 -25.80
N LEU A 246 -3.22 -23.63 -24.47
CA LEU A 246 -3.61 -24.67 -23.53
C LEU A 246 -5.08 -24.56 -23.10
N LYS A 247 -5.61 -23.35 -22.99
CA LYS A 247 -7.01 -23.08 -22.64
C LYS A 247 -7.95 -23.63 -23.70
N LYS A 248 -8.91 -24.44 -23.27
CA LYS A 248 -9.93 -25.07 -24.14
C LYS A 248 -11.28 -24.38 -24.07
N ASP A 249 -11.58 -23.78 -22.92
CA ASP A 249 -12.76 -22.95 -22.75
C ASP A 249 -12.57 -21.64 -23.52
N THR A 250 -13.60 -21.21 -24.23
CA THR A 250 -13.51 -20.04 -25.14
C THR A 250 -13.34 -18.74 -24.37
N GLU A 251 -14.01 -18.58 -23.22
CA GLU A 251 -13.91 -17.36 -22.41
C GLU A 251 -12.55 -17.29 -21.72
N GLU A 252 -12.08 -18.39 -21.10
CA GLU A 252 -10.75 -18.42 -20.48
C GLU A 252 -9.62 -18.23 -21.51
N GLN A 253 -9.80 -18.78 -22.71
CA GLN A 253 -8.86 -18.59 -23.81
C GLN A 253 -8.82 -17.13 -24.26
N GLU A 254 -9.97 -16.46 -24.39
CA GLU A 254 -10.04 -15.05 -24.73
C GLU A 254 -9.40 -14.16 -23.65
N LEU A 255 -9.64 -14.44 -22.37
CA LEU A 255 -8.99 -13.75 -21.25
C LEU A 255 -7.46 -13.93 -21.28
N ALA A 256 -6.99 -15.16 -21.48
CA ALA A 256 -5.57 -15.45 -21.62
C ALA A 256 -4.96 -14.75 -22.85
N HIS A 257 -5.70 -14.69 -23.96
CA HIS A 257 -5.27 -14.03 -25.19
C HIS A 257 -5.14 -12.51 -24.97
N ASN A 258 -6.15 -11.89 -24.38
CA ASN A 258 -6.13 -10.46 -24.04
C ASN A 258 -4.98 -10.11 -23.08
N PHE A 259 -4.69 -10.98 -22.12
CA PHE A 259 -3.52 -10.83 -21.25
C PHE A 259 -2.23 -10.92 -22.08
N PHE A 260 -2.03 -11.95 -22.89
CA PHE A 260 -0.85 -12.08 -23.75
C PHE A 260 -0.63 -10.84 -24.65
N GLU A 261 -1.69 -10.39 -25.32
CA GLU A 261 -1.70 -9.21 -26.17
C GLU A 261 -1.28 -7.94 -25.42
N HIS A 262 -1.91 -7.70 -24.27
CA HIS A 262 -1.59 -6.54 -23.43
C HIS A 262 -0.14 -6.61 -22.94
N PHE A 263 0.32 -7.77 -22.46
CA PHE A 263 1.68 -7.96 -21.97
C PHE A 263 2.72 -7.66 -23.05
N CYS A 264 2.54 -8.21 -24.25
CA CYS A 264 3.44 -7.96 -25.38
C CYS A 264 3.48 -6.48 -25.77
N LYS A 265 2.31 -5.81 -25.80
CA LYS A 265 2.22 -4.37 -26.04
C LYS A 265 3.00 -3.56 -25.00
N MET A 266 2.80 -3.86 -23.71
CA MET A 266 3.46 -3.14 -22.60
C MET A 266 4.97 -3.34 -22.58
N ASN A 267 5.45 -4.49 -23.05
CA ASN A 267 6.87 -4.84 -23.07
C ASN A 267 7.53 -4.66 -24.46
N GLN A 268 6.82 -4.11 -25.44
CA GLN A 268 7.31 -3.88 -26.81
C GLN A 268 7.82 -5.16 -27.49
N ILE A 269 7.11 -6.28 -27.29
CA ILE A 269 7.45 -7.58 -27.85
C ILE A 269 6.64 -7.82 -29.14
N MET A 270 7.34 -8.13 -30.23
CA MET A 270 6.75 -8.57 -31.50
C MET A 270 6.33 -10.03 -31.37
N LYS A 271 5.02 -10.30 -31.39
CA LYS A 271 4.46 -11.64 -31.16
C LYS A 271 4.89 -12.66 -32.22
N ASP A 272 4.95 -12.23 -33.47
CA ASP A 272 5.32 -13.09 -34.61
C ASP A 272 6.81 -13.46 -34.63
N GLU A 273 7.64 -12.73 -33.86
CA GLU A 273 9.08 -12.98 -33.73
C GLU A 273 9.43 -13.70 -32.42
N LEU A 274 8.43 -14.10 -31.63
CA LEU A 274 8.66 -14.73 -30.34
C LEU A 274 9.29 -16.12 -30.55
N PRO A 275 10.50 -16.37 -30.02
CA PRO A 275 11.17 -17.65 -30.21
C PRO A 275 10.46 -18.76 -29.43
N GLU A 276 10.74 -20.00 -29.80
CA GLU A 276 10.32 -21.15 -29.02
C GLU A 276 11.03 -21.21 -27.66
N PRO A 277 10.41 -21.81 -26.63
CA PRO A 277 11.03 -22.00 -25.33
C PRO A 277 12.38 -22.71 -25.44
N ASN A 278 13.39 -22.17 -24.78
CA ASN A 278 14.77 -22.65 -24.79
C ASN A 278 15.35 -22.80 -23.38
N GLY A 279 14.47 -23.06 -22.40
CA GLY A 279 14.84 -23.22 -21.00
C GLY A 279 15.72 -24.45 -20.76
N ALA A 280 16.17 -24.61 -19.52
CA ALA A 280 17.08 -25.68 -19.12
C ALA A 280 16.58 -27.10 -19.44
N LEU A 281 15.25 -27.32 -19.48
CA LEU A 281 14.67 -28.60 -19.89
C LEU A 281 14.82 -28.91 -21.37
N MET A 282 14.99 -27.90 -22.22
CA MET A 282 15.13 -28.06 -23.66
C MET A 282 16.57 -28.38 -24.09
N LEU A 283 17.52 -28.31 -23.15
CA LEU A 283 18.94 -28.63 -23.37
C LEU A 283 19.30 -30.08 -23.03
N GLN A 284 18.34 -30.89 -22.58
CA GLN A 284 18.54 -32.29 -22.17
C GLN A 284 18.41 -33.26 -23.34
#